data_AF-A0A8W8MC45-F1
#
_entry.id   AF-A0A8W8MC45-F1
#
_cell.length_a   1.000
_cell.length_b   1.000
_cell.length_c   1.000
_cell.angle_alpha   90.00
_cell.angle_beta   90.00
_cell.angle_gamma   90.00
#
_symmetry.space_group_name_H-M   'P 1'
#
loop_
_entity.id
_entity.type
_entity.pdbx_description
1 polymer ?
#
loop_
_entity_poly.entity_id
_entity_poly.type
_entity_poly.pdbx_seq_one_letter_code
_entity_poly.pdbx_strand_id
1 'polypeptide(L)'
;MDTQSVKNHLYMELYFLLLLSISVTAFPQGSPTTPDSCVQLLPRHPQQFFVNNPSAYSLSLSTSYYRFCENPELCGKNYVVVSIQGQGGLFRGFIVQARTPNGGSRSWGQFIPLQTGDSKVIQCQNGLTLTHTANNDKNIVRFAWIPEPGMREQVQFVATVVQNLRTIYPGVYSAQLRPVGVFNNAPFKTAGIISFVTSVIAILL
;
A
#
# COMPACT_ATOMS: atom_id res chain seq x y z
N MET A 1 64.26 -17.26 3.16
CA MET A 1 62.90 -16.72 3.01
C MET A 1 62.20 -16.89 4.34
N ASP A 2 61.72 -15.80 4.93
CA ASP A 2 61.24 -15.78 6.31
C ASP A 2 59.82 -16.33 6.39
N THR A 3 59.63 -17.44 7.11
CA THR A 3 58.38 -18.21 7.16
C THR A 3 57.20 -17.37 7.67
N GLN A 4 57.49 -16.34 8.47
CA GLN A 4 56.51 -15.40 8.98
C GLN A 4 55.99 -14.44 7.90
N SER A 5 56.86 -14.03 6.96
CA SER A 5 56.48 -13.16 5.83
C SER A 5 55.51 -13.88 4.88
N VAL A 6 55.77 -15.16 4.62
CA VAL A 6 54.89 -16.00 3.77
C VAL A 6 53.51 -16.19 4.40
N LYS A 7 53.45 -16.43 5.73
CA LYS A 7 52.17 -16.53 6.45
C LYS A 7 51.36 -15.24 6.37
N ASN A 8 51.98 -14.09 6.60
CA ASN A 8 51.30 -12.80 6.56
C ASN A 8 50.74 -12.51 5.15
N HIS A 9 51.48 -12.87 4.10
CA HIS A 9 51.00 -12.71 2.72
C HIS A 9 49.77 -13.61 2.43
N LEU A 10 49.80 -14.86 2.91
CA LEU A 10 48.67 -15.79 2.78
C LEU A 10 47.42 -15.33 3.55
N TYR A 11 47.58 -14.76 4.76
CA TYR A 11 46.45 -14.22 5.52
C TYR A 11 45.81 -13.01 4.83
N MET A 12 46.62 -12.12 4.24
CA MET A 12 46.12 -10.95 3.52
C MET A 12 45.38 -11.35 2.23
N GLU A 13 45.91 -12.30 1.47
CA GLU A 13 45.23 -12.85 0.28
C GLU A 13 43.90 -13.52 0.66
N LEU A 14 43.87 -14.31 1.72
CA LEU A 14 42.65 -14.97 2.19
C LEU A 14 41.59 -13.95 2.68
N TYR A 15 42.03 -12.89 3.36
CA TYR A 15 41.15 -11.81 3.82
C TYR A 15 40.59 -11.01 2.64
N PHE A 16 41.41 -10.74 1.61
CA PHE A 16 40.98 -10.06 0.40
C PHE A 16 39.96 -10.88 -0.41
N LEU A 17 40.17 -12.19 -0.52
CA LEU A 17 39.21 -13.11 -1.16
C LEU A 17 37.89 -13.22 -0.38
N LEU A 18 37.95 -13.19 0.96
CA LEU A 18 36.75 -13.16 1.81
C LEU A 18 35.94 -11.87 1.58
N LEU A 19 36.60 -10.72 1.44
CA LEU A 19 35.94 -9.43 1.15
C LEU A 19 35.29 -9.40 -0.25
N LEU A 20 35.91 -10.03 -1.25
CA LEU A 20 35.37 -10.13 -2.62
C LEU A 20 34.14 -11.05 -2.73
N SER A 21 33.97 -11.99 -1.79
CA SER A 21 32.81 -12.89 -1.75
C SER A 21 31.53 -12.23 -1.24
N ILE A 22 31.60 -11.00 -0.71
CA ILE A 22 30.44 -10.18 -0.33
C ILE A 22 29.92 -9.43 -1.57
N SER A 23 29.59 -10.17 -2.63
CA SER A 23 28.86 -9.59 -3.76
C SER A 23 27.38 -9.50 -3.36
N VAL A 24 26.90 -8.28 -3.12
CA VAL A 24 25.46 -8.03 -2.91
C VAL A 24 24.76 -8.27 -4.24
N THR A 25 24.23 -9.48 -4.40
CA THR A 25 23.37 -9.84 -5.52
C THR A 25 22.05 -9.09 -5.36
N ALA A 26 21.90 -7.97 -6.08
CA ALA A 26 20.63 -7.29 -6.23
C ALA A 26 19.73 -8.18 -7.11
N PHE A 27 19.02 -9.12 -6.48
CA PHE A 27 18.16 -10.06 -7.20
C PHE A 27 17.03 -9.31 -7.93
N PRO A 28 16.60 -9.79 -9.11
CA PRO A 28 15.42 -9.27 -9.83
C PRO A 28 14.09 -9.44 -9.07
N GLN A 29 14.12 -10.05 -7.88
CA GLN A 29 13.01 -10.19 -6.93
C GLN A 29 13.02 -9.12 -5.81
N GLY A 30 14.03 -8.24 -5.83
CA GLY A 30 14.29 -7.20 -4.83
C GLY A 30 13.23 -6.11 -4.89
N SER A 31 12.18 -6.28 -4.09
CA SER A 31 11.33 -5.15 -3.68
C SER A 31 12.19 -4.10 -2.99
N PRO A 32 11.92 -2.79 -3.15
CA PRO A 32 12.61 -1.77 -2.37
C PRO A 32 12.27 -1.97 -0.89
N THR A 33 13.21 -2.54 -0.12
CA THR A 33 13.11 -2.68 1.33
C THR A 33 13.85 -1.57 2.07
N THR A 34 14.59 -0.72 1.35
CA THR A 34 15.19 0.47 1.96
C THR A 34 14.07 1.39 2.45
N PRO A 35 14.17 1.92 3.69
CA PRO A 35 13.13 2.77 4.28
C PRO A 35 12.73 3.92 3.35
N ASP A 36 13.71 4.57 2.73
CA ASP A 36 13.46 5.69 1.81
C ASP A 36 12.66 5.27 0.58
N SER A 37 13.03 4.18 -0.09
CA SER A 37 12.36 3.79 -1.33
C SER A 37 10.91 3.38 -1.08
N CYS A 38 10.62 2.79 0.07
CA CYS A 38 9.25 2.44 0.40
C CYS A 38 8.41 3.66 0.80
N VAL A 39 8.94 4.55 1.65
CA VAL A 39 8.23 5.76 2.07
C VAL A 39 8.08 6.76 0.92
N GLN A 40 9.04 6.83 0.00
CA GLN A 40 8.94 7.68 -1.18
C GLN A 40 8.16 7.02 -2.33
N LEU A 41 7.94 5.70 -2.28
CA LEU A 41 7.43 4.89 -3.39
C LEU A 41 8.30 5.00 -4.64
N LEU A 42 9.61 5.17 -4.49
CA LEU A 42 10.53 5.31 -5.61
C LEU A 42 11.58 4.20 -5.55
N PRO A 43 11.64 3.32 -6.56
CA PRO A 43 12.75 2.37 -6.65
C PRO A 43 14.07 3.15 -6.87
N ARG A 44 15.18 2.51 -6.53
CA ARG A 44 16.53 3.06 -6.71
C ARG A 44 17.30 2.16 -7.66
N HIS A 45 17.36 2.58 -8.93
CA HIS A 45 18.21 1.97 -9.94
C HIS A 45 19.11 3.02 -10.60
N PRO A 46 20.32 2.64 -11.05
CA PRO A 46 21.17 3.53 -11.82
C PRO A 46 20.45 3.99 -13.09
N GLN A 47 20.60 5.27 -13.43
CA GLN A 47 20.15 5.84 -14.72
C GLN A 47 18.65 5.59 -15.00
N GLN A 48 17.83 5.58 -13.94
CA GLN A 48 16.38 5.59 -14.05
C GLN A 48 15.88 6.98 -14.40
N PHE A 49 14.78 7.05 -15.16
CA PHE A 49 14.11 8.31 -15.49
C PHE A 49 12.62 8.21 -15.15
N PHE A 50 12.10 9.33 -14.65
CA PHE A 50 10.72 9.43 -14.19
C PHE A 50 9.86 10.06 -15.28
N VAL A 51 8.79 9.36 -15.63
CA VAL A 51 7.82 9.83 -16.62
C VAL A 51 6.63 10.40 -15.87
N ASN A 52 6.44 11.71 -15.97
CA ASN A 52 5.31 12.42 -15.39
C ASN A 52 4.08 12.33 -16.31
N ASN A 53 3.71 11.11 -16.71
CA ASN A 53 2.52 10.87 -17.53
C ASN A 53 1.62 9.82 -16.85
N PRO A 54 0.64 10.24 -16.04
CA PRO A 54 -0.25 9.32 -15.34
C PRO A 54 -1.23 8.61 -16.30
N SER A 55 -1.32 8.99 -17.58
CA SER A 55 -2.27 8.36 -18.51
C SER A 55 -1.84 6.97 -18.99
N ALA A 56 -0.57 6.58 -18.82
CA ALA A 56 -0.08 5.26 -19.24
C ALA A 56 -0.58 4.11 -18.34
N TYR A 57 -0.94 4.41 -17.09
CA TYR A 57 -1.39 3.43 -16.11
C TYR A 57 -2.50 4.00 -15.24
N SER A 58 -3.47 3.18 -14.86
CA SER A 58 -4.57 3.61 -14.00
C SER A 58 -4.66 2.77 -12.74
N LEU A 59 -5.13 3.41 -11.67
CA LEU A 59 -5.54 2.78 -10.43
C LEU A 59 -7.05 2.92 -10.28
N SER A 60 -7.77 1.81 -10.42
CA SER A 60 -9.23 1.77 -10.31
C SER A 60 -9.69 1.09 -9.03
N LEU A 61 -10.81 1.56 -8.51
CA LEU A 61 -11.44 1.05 -7.28
C LEU A 61 -12.78 0.43 -7.63
N SER A 62 -13.11 -0.70 -6.99
CA SER A 62 -14.43 -1.33 -7.10
C SER A 62 -15.56 -0.51 -6.48
N THR A 63 -15.23 0.45 -5.61
CA THR A 63 -16.18 1.34 -4.93
C THR A 63 -15.51 2.68 -4.61
N SER A 64 -16.31 3.72 -4.42
CA SER A 64 -15.85 5.06 -4.00
C SER A 64 -15.84 5.23 -2.48
N TYR A 65 -16.22 4.21 -1.71
CA TYR A 65 -16.25 4.26 -0.25
C TYR A 65 -15.78 2.96 0.41
N TYR A 66 -15.29 3.06 1.65
CA TYR A 66 -15.11 1.92 2.54
C TYR A 66 -15.98 2.05 3.78
N ARG A 67 -16.42 0.92 4.33
CA ARG A 67 -17.17 0.92 5.59
C ARG A 67 -16.19 0.97 6.74
N PHE A 68 -16.29 1.97 7.61
CA PHE A 68 -15.53 1.92 8.85
C PHE A 68 -16.00 0.72 9.67
N CYS A 69 -15.07 0.13 10.40
CA CYS A 69 -15.29 -1.07 11.17
C CYS A 69 -14.55 -0.92 12.50
N GLU A 70 -15.14 -1.44 13.57
CA GLU A 70 -14.51 -1.46 14.90
C GLU A 70 -13.92 -2.85 15.21
N ASN A 71 -14.52 -3.91 14.64
CA ASN A 71 -14.08 -5.29 14.82
C ASN A 71 -13.27 -5.75 13.58
N PRO A 72 -12.03 -6.26 13.75
CA PRO A 72 -11.22 -6.82 12.67
C PRO A 72 -11.94 -7.82 11.77
N GLU A 73 -12.78 -8.70 12.34
CA GLU A 73 -13.53 -9.70 11.57
C GLU A 73 -14.57 -9.08 10.64
N LEU A 74 -15.16 -7.95 11.05
CA LEU A 74 -16.12 -7.20 10.22
C LEU A 74 -15.41 -6.37 9.15
N CYS A 75 -14.20 -5.88 9.44
CA CYS A 75 -13.36 -5.18 8.48
C CYS A 75 -13.07 -6.07 7.26
N GLY A 76 -12.69 -7.34 7.50
CA GLY A 76 -12.35 -8.28 6.44
C GLY A 76 -13.50 -8.65 5.49
N LYS A 77 -14.76 -8.43 5.89
CA LYS A 77 -15.93 -8.72 5.05
C LYS A 77 -16.23 -7.66 3.99
N ASN A 78 -15.68 -6.45 4.12
CA ASN A 78 -15.97 -5.31 3.25
C ASN A 78 -14.69 -4.76 2.60
N TYR A 79 -13.91 -5.63 1.96
CA TYR A 79 -12.71 -5.19 1.26
C TYR A 79 -13.04 -4.41 -0.01
N VAL A 80 -12.13 -3.51 -0.37
CA VAL A 80 -12.15 -2.80 -1.65
C VAL A 80 -11.18 -3.49 -2.60
N VAL A 81 -11.67 -3.95 -3.74
CA VAL A 81 -10.79 -4.40 -4.83
C VAL A 81 -10.19 -3.18 -5.51
N VAL A 82 -8.87 -3.19 -5.63
CA VAL A 82 -8.07 -2.18 -6.32
C VAL A 82 -7.37 -2.85 -7.50
N SER A 83 -7.37 -2.19 -8.66
CA SER A 83 -6.69 -2.69 -9.87
C SER A 83 -5.67 -1.68 -10.39
N ILE A 84 -4.43 -2.11 -10.60
CA ILE A 84 -3.41 -1.38 -11.37
C ILE A 84 -3.46 -1.92 -12.79
N GLN A 85 -3.69 -1.07 -13.79
CA GLN A 85 -3.85 -1.49 -15.18
C GLN A 85 -3.04 -0.62 -16.14
N GLY A 86 -2.36 -1.25 -17.11
CA GLY A 86 -1.73 -0.54 -18.23
C GLY A 86 -2.75 -0.10 -19.28
N GLN A 87 -2.69 1.17 -19.69
CA GLN A 87 -3.55 1.76 -20.71
C GLN A 87 -2.98 1.49 -22.12
N GLY A 88 -2.94 0.22 -22.51
CA GLY A 88 -2.34 -0.22 -23.79
C GLY A 88 -0.86 -0.63 -23.71
N GLY A 89 -0.29 -0.72 -22.50
CA GLY A 89 1.09 -1.17 -22.25
C GLY A 89 1.17 -2.22 -21.14
N LEU A 90 2.31 -2.92 -21.08
CA LEU A 90 2.65 -3.87 -20.02
C LEU A 90 3.56 -3.19 -18.98
N PHE A 91 3.50 -3.65 -17.74
CA PHE A 91 4.42 -3.25 -16.67
C PHE A 91 5.01 -4.48 -15.97
N ARG A 92 6.18 -4.31 -15.36
CA ARG A 92 6.93 -5.40 -14.72
C ARG A 92 6.98 -5.29 -13.21
N GLY A 93 6.98 -4.07 -12.69
CA GLY A 93 7.01 -3.80 -11.26
C GLY A 93 5.99 -2.77 -10.85
N PHE A 94 5.66 -2.78 -9.58
CA PHE A 94 4.85 -1.74 -8.94
C PHE A 94 5.14 -1.73 -7.44
N ILE A 95 4.84 -0.62 -6.80
CA ILE A 95 4.74 -0.47 -5.35
C ILE A 95 3.55 0.44 -5.06
N VAL A 96 2.70 0.08 -4.11
CA VAL A 96 1.46 0.80 -3.80
C VAL A 96 1.20 0.87 -2.31
N GLN A 97 0.71 2.02 -1.87
CA GLN A 97 0.25 2.29 -0.52
C GLN A 97 -1.10 3.00 -0.56
N ALA A 98 -1.87 2.87 0.52
CA ALA A 98 -3.10 3.60 0.76
C ALA A 98 -2.76 4.75 1.73
N ARG A 99 -2.83 6.00 1.27
CA ARG A 99 -2.43 7.17 2.08
C ARG A 99 -3.58 8.14 2.25
N THR A 100 -3.51 9.04 3.22
CA THR A 100 -4.41 10.19 3.20
C THR A 100 -4.13 11.04 1.96
N PRO A 101 -5.18 11.63 1.32
CA PRO A 101 -5.00 12.51 0.19
C PRO A 101 -4.06 13.69 0.50
N ASN A 102 -3.52 14.32 -0.55
CA ASN A 102 -2.71 15.54 -0.44
C ASN A 102 -1.37 15.37 0.30
N GLY A 103 -0.69 14.24 0.12
CA GLY A 103 0.70 14.07 0.58
C GLY A 103 0.86 13.46 1.96
N GLY A 104 -0.18 12.78 2.47
CA GLY A 104 -0.02 11.90 3.63
C GLY A 104 1.13 10.91 3.42
N SER A 105 1.92 10.66 4.47
CA SER A 105 3.04 9.72 4.42
C SER A 105 2.70 8.36 5.01
N ARG A 106 1.73 8.25 5.93
CA ARG A 106 1.30 6.98 6.52
C ARG A 106 0.58 6.11 5.48
N SER A 107 0.95 4.83 5.42
CA SER A 107 0.19 3.80 4.72
C SER A 107 -0.84 3.17 5.67
N TRP A 108 -2.07 3.00 5.18
CA TRP A 108 -3.22 2.53 5.93
C TRP A 108 -3.73 1.19 5.41
N GLY A 109 -4.26 0.38 6.32
CA GLY A 109 -5.00 -0.82 5.94
C GLY A 109 -4.11 -2.00 5.63
N GLN A 110 -4.77 -3.11 5.34
CA GLN A 110 -4.14 -4.36 4.95
C GLN A 110 -4.35 -4.62 3.46
N PHE A 111 -3.37 -5.29 2.85
CA PHE A 111 -3.39 -5.66 1.44
C PHE A 111 -3.44 -7.18 1.32
N ILE A 112 -4.29 -7.68 0.45
CA ILE A 112 -4.39 -9.11 0.15
C ILE A 112 -4.25 -9.29 -1.36
N PRO A 113 -3.15 -9.88 -1.86
CA PRO A 113 -3.04 -10.28 -3.26
C PRO A 113 -4.22 -11.15 -3.69
N LEU A 114 -4.88 -10.80 -4.80
CA LEU A 114 -5.96 -11.63 -5.36
C LEU A 114 -5.46 -12.57 -6.47
N GLN A 115 -4.26 -12.32 -6.97
CA GLN A 115 -3.59 -13.14 -7.98
C GLN A 115 -2.33 -13.74 -7.38
N THR A 116 -2.16 -15.04 -7.56
CA THR A 116 -0.98 -15.77 -7.07
C THR A 116 0.26 -15.39 -7.87
N GLY A 117 1.35 -15.07 -7.19
CA GLY A 117 2.67 -14.97 -7.81
C GLY A 117 3.02 -13.63 -8.45
N ASP A 118 2.12 -12.65 -8.48
CA ASP A 118 2.39 -11.30 -9.03
C ASP A 118 2.68 -10.24 -7.96
N SER A 119 2.20 -10.44 -6.72
CA SER A 119 2.23 -9.44 -5.65
C SER A 119 2.58 -10.04 -4.29
N LYS A 120 3.28 -9.26 -3.46
CA LYS A 120 3.58 -9.57 -2.06
C LYS A 120 3.39 -8.33 -1.19
N VAL A 121 3.08 -8.55 0.08
CA VAL A 121 3.02 -7.49 1.10
C VAL A 121 4.38 -7.41 1.78
N ILE A 122 4.87 -6.19 1.97
CA ILE A 122 6.09 -5.90 2.73
C ILE A 122 5.74 -4.93 3.86
N GLN A 123 6.52 -4.98 4.95
CA GLN A 123 6.45 -4.01 6.02
C GLN A 123 7.41 -2.85 5.73
N CYS A 124 6.88 -1.64 5.72
CA CYS A 124 7.68 -0.42 5.65
C CYS A 124 7.55 0.38 6.94
N GLN A 125 8.45 1.34 7.15
CA GLN A 125 8.44 2.19 8.35
C GLN A 125 7.11 2.94 8.52
N ASN A 126 6.48 3.33 7.41
CA ASN A 126 5.22 4.08 7.39
C ASN A 126 3.96 3.19 7.28
N GLY A 127 4.11 1.86 7.30
CA GLY A 127 2.98 0.92 7.25
C GLY A 127 3.13 -0.19 6.20
N LEU A 128 2.07 -0.98 6.03
CA LEU A 128 2.03 -2.07 5.06
C LEU A 128 2.04 -1.54 3.64
N THR A 129 2.73 -2.25 2.75
CA THR A 129 2.92 -1.87 1.35
C THR A 129 2.80 -3.09 0.47
N LEU A 130 2.13 -2.95 -0.67
CA LEU A 130 2.05 -4.02 -1.66
C LEU A 130 3.03 -3.72 -2.80
N THR A 131 3.74 -4.75 -3.27
CA THR A 131 4.75 -4.66 -4.32
C THR A 131 4.73 -5.92 -5.17
N HIS A 132 5.37 -5.87 -6.33
CA HIS A 132 5.57 -7.04 -7.18
C HIS A 132 6.49 -8.11 -6.54
N THR A 133 6.28 -9.36 -6.93
CA THR A 133 7.11 -10.54 -6.57
C THR A 133 8.19 -10.85 -7.61
N ALA A 134 7.88 -10.64 -8.89
CA ALA A 134 8.74 -10.96 -10.03
C ALA A 134 8.56 -9.94 -11.16
N ASN A 135 9.53 -9.86 -12.06
CA ASN A 135 9.61 -8.88 -13.15
C ASN A 135 8.98 -9.36 -14.48
N ASN A 136 8.11 -10.37 -14.43
CA ASN A 136 7.30 -10.79 -15.57
C ASN A 136 6.37 -9.66 -16.03
N ASP A 137 6.03 -9.66 -17.32
CA ASP A 137 5.09 -8.69 -17.88
C ASP A 137 3.68 -8.89 -17.30
N LYS A 138 3.04 -7.76 -16.94
CA LYS A 138 1.71 -7.69 -16.37
C LYS A 138 0.91 -6.64 -17.13
N ASN A 139 -0.32 -6.97 -17.49
CA ASN A 139 -1.28 -5.98 -17.99
C ASN A 139 -2.11 -5.40 -16.84
N ILE A 140 -2.45 -6.25 -15.86
CA ILE A 140 -3.30 -5.90 -14.73
C ILE A 140 -2.90 -6.66 -13.48
N VAL A 141 -2.87 -5.95 -12.35
CA VAL A 141 -2.73 -6.54 -11.02
C VAL A 141 -3.91 -6.13 -10.16
N ARG A 142 -4.48 -7.08 -9.40
CA ARG A 142 -5.60 -6.87 -8.49
C ARG A 142 -5.25 -7.31 -7.08
N PHE A 143 -5.68 -6.51 -6.11
CA PHE A 143 -5.56 -6.81 -4.70
C PHE A 143 -6.79 -6.32 -3.95
N ALA A 144 -7.12 -6.97 -2.86
CA ALA A 144 -8.08 -6.49 -1.90
C ALA A 144 -7.37 -5.58 -0.89
N TRP A 145 -8.04 -4.50 -0.50
CA TRP A 145 -7.63 -3.61 0.57
C TRP A 145 -8.69 -3.63 1.67
N ILE A 146 -8.24 -3.79 2.92
CA ILE A 146 -9.10 -3.84 4.10
C ILE A 146 -8.75 -2.66 5.01
N PRO A 147 -9.71 -1.82 5.42
CA PRO A 147 -9.45 -0.74 6.37
C PRO A 147 -9.06 -1.30 7.74
N GLU A 148 -8.22 -0.57 8.47
CA GLU A 148 -7.89 -0.89 9.85
C GLU A 148 -9.09 -0.63 10.79
N PRO A 149 -9.20 -1.36 11.90
CA PRO A 149 -10.18 -1.05 12.94
C PRO A 149 -10.08 0.40 13.41
N GLY A 150 -11.23 1.07 13.53
CA GLY A 150 -11.32 2.47 13.98
C GLY A 150 -10.96 3.52 12.94
N MET A 151 -10.57 3.13 11.72
CA MET A 151 -10.16 4.07 10.67
C MET A 151 -11.31 4.95 10.19
N ARG A 152 -11.11 6.28 10.19
CA ARG A 152 -12.12 7.30 9.79
C ARG A 152 -11.60 8.26 8.72
N GLU A 153 -10.41 8.03 8.21
CA GLU A 153 -9.71 8.91 7.29
C GLU A 153 -10.13 8.65 5.85
N GLN A 154 -10.17 9.70 5.04
CA GLN A 154 -10.21 9.50 3.59
C GLN A 154 -8.90 8.87 3.12
N VAL A 155 -8.98 7.99 2.13
CA VAL A 155 -7.84 7.28 1.57
C VAL A 155 -7.71 7.56 0.09
N GLN A 156 -6.49 7.64 -0.41
CA GLN A 156 -6.15 7.59 -1.80
C GLN A 156 -5.00 6.61 -1.99
N PHE A 157 -5.19 5.64 -2.89
CA PHE A 157 -4.09 4.77 -3.29
C PHE A 157 -3.14 5.54 -4.20
N VAL A 158 -1.86 5.45 -3.87
CA VAL A 158 -0.75 5.99 -4.64
C VAL A 158 0.18 4.85 -4.98
N ALA A 159 0.51 4.73 -6.26
CA ALA A 159 1.44 3.75 -6.77
C ALA A 159 2.54 4.40 -7.59
N THR A 160 3.65 3.68 -7.65
CA THR A 160 4.66 3.83 -8.69
C THR A 160 4.67 2.57 -9.52
N VAL A 161 4.55 2.73 -10.83
CA VAL A 161 4.55 1.63 -11.80
C VAL A 161 5.85 1.63 -12.57
N VAL A 162 6.44 0.45 -12.75
CA VAL A 162 7.74 0.26 -13.42
C VAL A 162 7.49 -0.52 -14.70
N GLN A 163 7.64 0.14 -15.85
CA GLN A 163 7.48 -0.50 -17.14
C GLN A 163 8.67 -1.42 -17.45
N ASN A 164 9.88 -0.92 -17.21
CA ASN A 164 11.15 -1.63 -17.34
C ASN A 164 12.15 -1.04 -16.33
N LEU A 165 13.37 -1.59 -16.25
CA LEU A 165 14.38 -1.21 -15.25
C LEU A 165 14.65 0.31 -15.14
N ARG A 166 14.39 1.07 -16.20
CA ARG A 166 14.73 2.50 -16.29
C ARG A 166 13.52 3.42 -16.36
N THR A 167 12.38 2.94 -16.85
CA THR A 167 11.19 3.75 -17.12
C THR A 167 10.19 3.60 -15.97
N ILE A 168 10.05 4.66 -15.18
CA ILE A 168 9.26 4.67 -13.95
C ILE A 168 8.16 5.72 -14.05
N TYR A 169 6.96 5.34 -13.64
CA TYR A 169 5.78 6.18 -13.61
C TYR A 169 5.38 6.37 -12.14
N PRO A 170 5.93 7.36 -11.45
CA PRO A 170 5.55 7.67 -10.08
C PRO A 170 4.21 8.40 -10.05
N GLY A 171 3.55 8.41 -8.88
CA GLY A 171 2.37 9.24 -8.66
C GLY A 171 1.17 8.81 -9.52
N VAL A 172 1.01 7.51 -9.76
CA VAL A 172 -0.26 6.97 -10.27
C VAL A 172 -1.23 6.98 -9.09
N TYR A 173 -2.32 7.73 -9.21
CA TYR A 173 -3.30 7.87 -8.13
C TYR A 173 -4.63 7.23 -8.51
N SER A 174 -5.28 6.64 -7.52
CA SER A 174 -6.71 6.31 -7.59
C SER A 174 -7.60 7.54 -7.33
N ALA A 175 -8.90 7.40 -7.59
CA ALA A 175 -9.91 8.25 -6.98
C ALA A 175 -9.86 8.14 -5.44
N GLN A 176 -10.35 9.16 -4.74
CA GLN A 176 -10.38 9.13 -3.28
C GLN A 176 -11.50 8.21 -2.77
N LEU A 177 -11.17 7.39 -1.78
CA LEU A 177 -12.04 6.44 -1.10
C LEU A 177 -12.51 7.06 0.22
N ARG A 178 -13.82 7.30 0.35
CA ARG A 178 -14.41 7.94 1.54
C ARG A 178 -14.86 6.92 2.60
N PRO A 179 -14.68 7.19 3.89
CA PRO A 179 -15.27 6.38 4.96
C PRO A 179 -16.80 6.56 4.98
N VAL A 180 -17.54 5.48 5.21
CA VAL A 180 -18.98 5.52 5.51
C VAL A 180 -19.31 4.65 6.72
N GLY A 181 -20.31 5.07 7.47
CA GLY A 181 -20.76 4.31 8.64
C GLY A 181 -21.71 3.20 8.34
N VAL A 182 -21.50 2.09 9.05
CA VAL A 182 -22.58 1.15 9.34
C VAL A 182 -23.24 1.69 10.61
N PHE A 183 -24.34 2.42 10.46
CA PHE A 183 -25.26 2.60 11.57
C PHE A 183 -25.84 1.22 11.83
N ASN A 184 -25.20 0.45 12.72
CA ASN A 184 -25.90 -0.63 13.37
C ASN A 184 -27.04 0.07 14.12
N ASN A 185 -28.27 -0.09 13.63
CA ASN A 185 -29.47 0.23 14.39
C ASN A 185 -29.49 -0.72 15.60
N ALA A 186 -28.62 -0.47 16.59
CA ALA A 186 -28.94 -0.86 17.94
C ALA A 186 -30.26 -0.13 18.26
N PRO A 187 -31.29 -0.81 18.78
CA PRO A 187 -32.51 -0.14 19.16
C PRO A 187 -32.12 0.98 20.11
N PHE A 188 -32.36 2.21 19.67
CA PHE A 188 -32.22 3.40 20.48
C PHE A 188 -33.09 3.14 21.71
N LYS A 189 -32.48 2.89 22.88
CA LYS A 189 -33.25 2.90 24.12
C LYS A 189 -33.77 4.32 24.25
N THR A 190 -35.03 4.52 23.89
CA THR A 190 -35.75 5.78 24.04
C THR A 190 -35.65 6.17 25.51
N ALA A 191 -34.73 7.06 25.84
CA ALA A 191 -34.77 7.77 27.11
C ALA A 191 -36.11 8.52 27.14
N GLY A 192 -36.91 8.24 28.17
CA GLY A 192 -38.30 8.67 28.26
C GLY A 192 -38.49 10.15 27.93
N ILE A 193 -39.24 10.41 26.87
CA ILE A 193 -39.79 11.74 26.62
C ILE A 193 -40.97 11.87 27.58
N ILE A 194 -40.77 12.65 28.65
CA ILE A 194 -41.87 13.10 29.52
C ILE A 194 -42.78 13.96 28.65
N SER A 195 -43.94 13.42 28.29
CA SER A 195 -45.00 14.14 27.60
C SER A 195 -45.64 15.13 28.57
N PHE A 196 -45.37 16.42 28.40
CA PHE A 196 -46.19 17.48 28.97
C PHE A 196 -47.44 17.62 28.11
N VAL A 197 -48.52 16.95 28.52
CA VAL A 197 -49.86 17.20 27.98
C VAL A 197 -50.38 18.48 28.62
N THR A 198 -50.30 19.60 27.90
CA THR A 198 -51.03 20.82 28.27
C THR A 198 -52.51 20.60 27.99
N SER A 199 -53.30 20.54 29.06
CA SER A 199 -54.75 20.49 29.02
C SER A 199 -55.30 21.87 28.65
N VAL A 200 -55.96 21.97 27.50
CA VAL A 200 -56.85 23.09 27.15
C VAL A 200 -58.16 22.47 26.66
N ILE A 201 -59.27 22.95 27.22
CA ILE A 201 -60.71 22.86 26.84
C ILE A 201 -61.49 22.64 28.16
N ALA A 202 -61.95 23.69 28.85
CA ALA A 202 -63.06 24.62 28.59
C ALA A 202 -64.38 24.13 29.19
N ILE A 203 -64.96 24.93 30.10
CA ILE A 203 -66.42 25.05 30.27
C ILE A 203 -66.77 26.53 30.52
N LEU A 204 -67.48 27.11 29.56
CA LEU A 204 -68.38 28.24 29.72
C LEU A 204 -69.63 27.76 30.47
N LEU A 205 -69.93 28.38 31.62
CA LEU A 205 -71.23 28.88 32.10
C LEU A 205 -71.08 29.25 33.59
#